data_AF-A0A8D8NBN1-F1
#
_entry.id   AF-A0A8D8NBN1-F1
#
_cell.length_a   1.000
_cell.length_b   1.000
_cell.length_c   1.000
_cell.angle_alpha   90.00
_cell.angle_beta   90.00
_cell.angle_gamma   90.00
#
_symmetry.space_group_name_H-M   'P 1'
#
loop_
_entity.id
_entity.type
_entity.pdbx_description
1 polymer ?
#
loop_
_entity_poly.entity_id
_entity_poly.type
_entity_poly.pdbx_seq_one_letter_code
_entity_poly.pdbx_strand_id
1 'polypeptide(L)'
;MAQSGTSNAPRETYVTSVHSTEYSYTWIIRNFEAWHKKQGGKQDSPQFPSGQHEQVKWILTVGPLAKADELFLSLHLKLVSSDSAQKLEATFEITVTTTNGFNSVMGPYGYNFPLNENWGWDRLLKKDN
;
A
#
# COMPACT_ATOMS: atom_id res chain seq x y z
N MET A 1 -32.45 -44.44 -42.20
CA MET A 1 -31.26 -43.63 -41.84
C MET A 1 -31.77 -42.24 -41.49
N ALA A 2 -31.67 -41.82 -40.23
CA ALA A 2 -31.98 -40.45 -39.82
C ALA A 2 -30.81 -39.97 -38.95
N GLN A 3 -30.03 -39.03 -39.48
CA GLN A 3 -29.05 -38.27 -38.70
C GLN A 3 -29.78 -37.02 -38.19
N SER A 4 -29.86 -36.87 -36.87
CA SER A 4 -30.39 -35.66 -36.22
C SER A 4 -29.26 -35.05 -35.41
N GLY A 5 -28.93 -33.81 -35.75
CA GLY A 5 -27.68 -33.14 -35.42
C GLY A 5 -27.47 -32.86 -33.93
N THR A 6 -26.21 -32.99 -33.52
CA THR A 6 -25.72 -32.44 -32.26
C THR A 6 -25.55 -30.92 -32.43
N SER A 7 -26.43 -30.16 -31.79
CA SER A 7 -26.31 -28.71 -31.64
C SER A 7 -25.03 -28.38 -30.85
N ASN A 8 -23.97 -28.00 -31.56
CA ASN A 8 -22.77 -27.41 -30.96
C ASN A 8 -22.98 -25.90 -30.79
N ALA A 9 -23.80 -25.51 -29.80
CA ALA A 9 -23.81 -24.12 -29.35
C ALA A 9 -22.48 -23.86 -28.62
N PRO A 10 -21.74 -22.78 -28.96
CA PRO A 10 -20.54 -22.43 -28.20
C PRO A 10 -20.98 -22.16 -26.76
N ARG A 11 -20.42 -22.87 -25.79
CA ARG A 11 -20.57 -22.51 -24.37
C ARG A 11 -19.94 -21.13 -24.22
N GLU A 12 -20.74 -20.12 -23.89
CA GLU A 12 -20.23 -18.82 -23.47
C GLU A 12 -19.24 -19.06 -22.33
N THR A 13 -17.96 -18.86 -22.64
CA THR A 13 -16.88 -19.12 -21.69
C THR A 13 -16.53 -17.78 -21.06
N TYR A 14 -16.97 -17.57 -19.82
CA TYR A 14 -16.56 -16.43 -19.02
C TYR A 14 -15.22 -16.76 -18.38
N VAL A 15 -14.14 -16.15 -18.87
CA VAL A 15 -12.78 -16.30 -18.32
C VAL A 15 -12.49 -15.09 -17.44
N THR A 16 -12.26 -15.33 -16.15
CA THR A 16 -11.69 -14.33 -15.24
C THR A 16 -10.23 -14.66 -15.02
N SER A 17 -9.33 -13.78 -15.45
CA SER A 17 -7.90 -13.86 -15.16
C SER A 17 -7.56 -12.89 -14.04
N VAL A 18 -7.10 -13.41 -12.89
CA VAL A 18 -6.59 -12.62 -11.78
C VAL A 18 -5.07 -12.65 -11.86
N HIS A 19 -4.44 -11.51 -12.12
CA HIS A 19 -3.00 -11.35 -12.04
C HIS A 19 -2.68 -10.65 -10.71
N SER A 20 -2.11 -11.38 -9.74
CA SER A 20 -1.53 -10.74 -8.56
C SER A 20 -0.07 -10.40 -8.84
N THR A 21 0.23 -9.12 -9.04
CA THR A 21 1.60 -8.61 -8.99
C THR A 21 1.97 -8.36 -7.53
N GLU A 22 2.54 -9.39 -6.88
CA GLU A 22 3.12 -9.21 -5.55
C GLU A 22 4.42 -8.40 -5.69
N TYR A 23 4.42 -7.19 -5.16
CA TYR A 23 5.57 -6.30 -5.15
C TYR A 23 5.85 -5.88 -3.71
N SER A 24 7.10 -6.00 -3.29
CA SER A 24 7.54 -5.57 -1.96
C SER A 24 8.49 -4.38 -2.06
N TYR A 25 8.27 -3.42 -1.16
CA TYR A 25 9.10 -2.24 -1.01
C TYR A 25 9.54 -2.10 0.45
N THR A 26 10.86 -1.95 0.65
CA THR A 26 11.45 -1.76 1.98
C THR A 26 12.06 -0.37 2.08
N TRP A 27 11.58 0.41 3.05
CA TRP A 27 12.14 1.71 3.37
C TRP A 27 12.77 1.70 4.76
N ILE A 28 14.04 2.10 4.83
CA ILE A 28 14.80 2.19 6.09
C ILE A 28 14.98 3.65 6.46
N ILE A 29 14.40 4.08 7.58
CA ILE A 29 14.63 5.41 8.16
C ILE A 29 15.82 5.33 9.12
N ARG A 30 16.96 5.89 8.72
CA ARG A 30 18.16 5.97 9.56
C ARG A 30 18.07 7.17 10.51
N ASN A 31 18.73 7.06 11.67
CA ASN A 31 18.77 8.12 12.69
C ASN A 31 17.37 8.60 13.11
N PHE A 32 16.43 7.67 13.23
CA PHE A 32 15.01 7.94 13.52
C PHE A 32 14.81 8.83 14.74
N GLU A 33 15.55 8.58 15.83
CA GLU A 33 15.48 9.37 17.06
C GLU A 33 15.90 10.84 16.84
N ALA A 34 16.96 11.07 16.07
CA ALA A 34 17.44 12.41 15.77
C ALA A 34 16.48 13.17 14.84
N TRP A 35 15.90 12.47 13.86
CA TRP A 35 14.86 13.02 12.99
C TRP A 35 13.64 13.44 13.82
N HIS A 36 13.12 12.54 14.65
CA HIS A 36 11.96 12.76 15.51
C HIS A 36 12.13 13.97 16.44
N LYS A 37 13.32 14.12 17.06
CA LYS A 37 13.60 15.24 17.99
C LYS A 37 13.80 16.59 17.29
N LYS A 38 14.32 16.62 16.06
CA LYS A 38 14.64 17.87 15.33
C LYS A 38 13.51 18.36 14.42
N GLN A 39 12.69 17.45 13.91
CA GLN A 39 11.75 17.72 12.83
C GLN A 39 10.37 17.19 13.27
N GLY A 40 9.48 18.08 13.71
CA GLY A 40 8.07 17.74 13.91
C GLY A 40 7.30 17.49 12.58
N GLY A 41 8.01 17.52 11.44
CA GLY A 41 7.45 17.35 10.11
C GLY A 41 7.32 15.89 9.68
N LYS A 42 6.40 15.63 8.77
CA LYS A 42 6.28 14.33 8.09
C LYS A 42 7.51 14.07 7.22
N GLN A 43 7.86 12.81 7.06
CA GLN A 43 8.89 12.35 6.14
C GLN A 43 8.28 11.41 5.11
N ASP A 44 8.65 11.60 3.84
CA ASP A 44 8.22 10.75 2.74
C ASP A 44 9.36 9.82 2.30
N SER A 45 8.99 8.61 1.87
CA SER A 45 9.89 7.70 1.18
C SER A 45 10.19 8.21 -0.24
N PRO A 46 11.26 7.72 -0.89
CA PRO A 46 11.35 7.75 -2.34
C PRO A 46 10.08 7.17 -2.98
N GLN A 47 9.73 7.67 -4.16
CA GLN A 47 8.65 7.07 -4.96
C GLN A 47 9.04 5.66 -5.38
N PHE A 48 8.11 4.72 -5.26
CA PHE A 48 8.32 3.34 -5.69
C PHE A 48 7.19 2.87 -6.61
N PRO A 49 7.48 2.04 -7.63
CA PRO A 49 6.50 1.57 -8.59
C PRO A 49 5.67 0.39 -8.04
N SER A 50 4.57 0.04 -8.71
CA SER A 50 3.87 -1.26 -8.51
C SER A 50 4.46 -2.35 -9.41
N GLY A 51 5.59 -2.94 -9.03
CA GLY A 51 6.22 -4.00 -9.82
C GLY A 51 6.56 -3.55 -11.24
N GLN A 52 5.95 -4.18 -12.24
CA GLN A 52 6.13 -3.83 -13.66
C GLN A 52 5.34 -2.58 -14.12
N HIS A 53 4.47 -2.04 -13.27
CA HIS A 53 3.67 -0.84 -13.59
C HIS A 53 4.42 0.44 -13.21
N GLU A 54 5.44 0.82 -13.99
CA GLU A 54 6.29 1.99 -13.69
C GLU A 54 5.54 3.35 -13.62
N GLN A 55 4.36 3.40 -14.26
CA GLN A 55 3.49 4.58 -14.25
C GLN A 55 2.68 4.72 -12.95
N VAL A 56 2.47 3.61 -12.24
CA VAL A 56 1.83 3.60 -10.92
C VAL A 56 2.91 3.79 -9.88
N LYS A 57 2.88 4.92 -9.17
CA LYS A 57 3.88 5.25 -8.15
C LYS A 57 3.24 5.54 -6.82
N TRP A 58 3.92 5.09 -5.79
CA TRP A 58 3.52 5.21 -4.40
C TRP A 58 4.58 5.92 -3.58
N ILE A 59 4.18 6.48 -2.45
CA ILE A 59 5.08 6.85 -1.36
C ILE A 59 4.54 6.34 -0.03
N LEU A 60 5.44 6.08 0.90
CA LEU A 60 5.11 5.95 2.32
C LEU A 60 5.38 7.28 3.00
N THR A 61 4.44 7.75 3.82
CA THR A 61 4.59 8.94 4.65
C THR A 61 4.59 8.54 6.12
N VAL A 62 5.68 8.82 6.82
CA VAL A 62 5.80 8.68 8.28
C VAL A 62 5.64 10.04 8.94
N GLY A 63 4.80 10.12 9.96
CA GLY A 63 4.57 11.32 10.75
C GLY A 63 4.96 11.11 12.20
N PRO A 64 5.71 12.04 12.83
CA PRO A 64 6.05 11.92 14.24
C PRO A 64 4.86 12.25 15.16
N LEU A 65 3.79 12.85 14.63
CA LEU A 65 2.62 13.27 15.39
C LEU A 65 1.37 12.75 14.67
N ALA A 66 0.73 11.72 15.22
CA ALA A 66 -0.66 11.48 14.89
C ALA A 66 -1.43 12.76 15.24
N LYS A 67 -2.20 13.33 14.29
CA LYS A 67 -2.99 14.55 14.57
C LYS A 67 -3.89 14.41 15.81
N ALA A 68 -4.21 13.18 16.20
CA ALA A 68 -5.06 12.85 17.35
C ALA A 68 -4.30 12.48 18.63
N ASP A 69 -2.99 12.15 18.57
CA ASP A 69 -2.20 11.73 19.73
C ASP A 69 -0.70 11.83 19.44
N GLU A 70 -0.04 12.85 19.98
CA GLU A 70 1.38 13.12 19.77
C GLU A 70 2.30 12.02 20.32
N LEU A 71 1.77 11.06 21.09
CA LEU A 71 2.54 9.91 21.57
C LEU A 71 2.66 8.80 20.52
N PHE A 72 1.98 8.90 19.38
CA PHE A 72 2.02 7.88 18.35
C PHE A 72 2.66 8.38 17.05
N LEU A 73 3.36 7.46 16.39
CA LEU A 73 3.75 7.59 15.00
C LEU A 73 2.59 7.24 14.09
N SER A 74 2.48 7.95 12.98
CA SER A 74 1.58 7.61 11.89
C SER A 74 2.34 7.06 10.69
N LEU A 75 1.74 6.14 9.95
CA LEU A 75 2.25 5.63 8.68
C LEU A 75 1.11 5.53 7.68
N HIS A 76 1.31 6.15 6.52
CA HIS A 76 0.33 6.15 5.43
C HIS A 76 0.98 5.74 4.12
N LEU A 77 0.23 4.99 3.31
CA LEU A 77 0.51 4.74 1.91
C LEU A 77 -0.27 5.75 1.06
N LYS A 78 0.38 6.29 0.03
CA LYS A 78 -0.21 7.29 -0.86
C LYS A 78 0.07 6.94 -2.31
N LEU A 79 -0.97 6.96 -3.14
CA LEU A 79 -0.84 6.92 -4.59
C LEU A 79 -0.45 8.32 -5.10
N VAL A 80 0.70 8.44 -5.76
CA VAL A 80 1.20 9.74 -6.27
C VAL A 80 1.24 9.82 -7.79
N SER A 81 1.14 8.68 -8.48
CA SER A 81 1.04 8.60 -9.93
C SER A 81 0.22 7.38 -10.33
N SER A 82 -0.60 7.52 -11.36
CA SER A 82 -1.29 6.44 -12.05
C SER A 82 -1.33 6.78 -13.54
N ASP A 83 -1.27 5.76 -14.38
CA ASP A 83 -1.26 5.83 -15.85
C ASP A 83 -2.47 6.53 -16.47
N SER A 84 -3.60 6.60 -15.76
CA SER A 84 -4.74 7.50 -16.07
C SER A 84 -5.86 7.43 -15.04
N ALA A 85 -5.78 6.56 -14.04
CA ALA A 85 -6.84 6.38 -13.06
C ALA A 85 -6.79 7.48 -11.99
N GLN A 86 -7.95 8.08 -11.69
CA GLN A 86 -8.10 8.98 -10.53
C GLN A 86 -8.07 8.21 -9.20
N LYS A 87 -8.27 6.89 -9.25
CA LYS A 87 -8.24 6.00 -8.10
C LYS A 87 -7.78 4.60 -8.51
N LEU A 88 -7.06 3.91 -7.62
CA LEU A 88 -6.55 2.57 -7.86
C LEU A 88 -6.94 1.65 -6.71
N GLU A 89 -7.60 0.54 -7.05
CA GLU A 89 -7.87 -0.53 -6.08
C GLU A 89 -6.60 -1.35 -5.87
N ALA A 90 -6.16 -1.45 -4.62
CA ALA A 90 -4.98 -2.21 -4.26
C ALA A 90 -5.21 -2.97 -2.95
N THR A 91 -4.67 -4.18 -2.89
CA THR A 91 -4.50 -4.94 -1.66
C THR A 91 -3.07 -4.78 -1.20
N PHE A 92 -2.86 -4.45 0.07
CA PHE A 92 -1.53 -4.23 0.63
C PHE A 92 -1.43 -4.78 2.04
N GLU A 93 -0.21 -5.13 2.42
CA GLU A 93 0.22 -5.45 3.76
C GLU A 93 1.42 -4.58 4.09
N ILE A 94 1.50 -4.11 5.33
CA ILE A 94 2.63 -3.33 5.81
C ILE A 94 3.21 -4.00 7.05
N THR A 95 4.51 -4.28 7.00
CA THR A 95 5.30 -4.74 8.14
C THR A 95 6.16 -3.59 8.67
N VAL A 96 6.12 -3.37 9.98
CA VAL A 96 6.96 -2.40 10.67
C VAL A 96 7.84 -3.16 11.64
N THR A 97 9.15 -3.05 11.45
CA THR A 97 10.15 -3.63 12.34
C THR A 97 11.07 -2.53 12.86
N THR A 98 11.31 -2.51 14.16
CA THR A 98 12.22 -1.57 14.81
C THR A 98 13.46 -2.31 15.32
N THR A 99 14.53 -1.57 15.58
CA THR A 99 15.79 -2.12 16.09
C THR A 99 15.69 -2.66 17.52
N ASN A 100 14.66 -2.26 18.29
CA ASN A 100 14.44 -2.76 19.66
C ASN A 100 13.71 -4.11 19.69
N GLY A 101 13.35 -4.66 18.52
CA GLY A 101 12.67 -5.94 18.39
C GLY A 101 11.15 -5.84 18.24
N PHE A 102 10.55 -4.64 18.28
CA PHE A 102 9.14 -4.51 17.90
C PHE A 102 8.94 -4.89 16.44
N ASN A 103 8.01 -5.80 16.17
CA ASN A 103 7.58 -6.21 14.84
C ASN A 103 6.04 -6.26 14.81
N SER A 104 5.45 -5.58 13.84
CA SER A 104 4.00 -5.56 13.63
C SER A 104 3.67 -5.71 12.16
N VAL A 105 2.65 -6.51 11.88
CA VAL A 105 2.11 -6.74 10.54
C VAL A 105 0.69 -6.22 10.51
N MET A 106 0.36 -5.41 9.50
CA MET A 106 -0.97 -4.85 9.29
C MET A 106 -1.45 -5.20 7.89
N GLY A 107 -2.51 -5.99 7.81
CA GLY A 107 -3.13 -6.39 6.55
C GLY A 107 -3.37 -7.90 6.45
N PRO A 108 -3.71 -8.38 5.24
CA PRO A 108 -3.92 -7.57 4.03
C PRO A 108 -5.20 -6.71 4.12
N TYR A 109 -5.15 -5.52 3.53
CA TYR A 109 -6.33 -4.64 3.37
C TYR A 109 -6.54 -4.30 1.90
N GLY A 110 -7.79 -4.41 1.45
CA GLY A 110 -8.22 -3.85 0.16
C GLY A 110 -8.67 -2.41 0.36
N TYR A 111 -8.14 -1.48 -0.43
CA TYR A 111 -8.57 -0.09 -0.41
C TYR A 111 -8.54 0.50 -1.83
N ASN A 112 -9.46 1.43 -2.09
CA ASN A 112 -9.49 2.17 -3.33
C ASN A 112 -8.83 3.53 -3.12
N PHE A 113 -7.55 3.62 -3.48
CA PHE A 113 -6.70 4.79 -3.22
C PHE A 113 -7.01 5.91 -4.20
N PRO A 114 -7.56 7.05 -3.77
CA PRO A 114 -7.63 8.24 -4.61
C PRO A 114 -6.23 8.78 -4.89
N LEU A 115 -6.02 9.32 -6.09
CA LEU A 115 -4.76 9.95 -6.45
C LEU A 115 -4.48 11.13 -5.51
N ASN A 116 -3.27 11.18 -4.99
CA ASN A 116 -2.78 12.17 -4.04
C ASN A 116 -3.43 12.17 -2.65
N GLU A 117 -4.19 11.13 -2.31
CA GLU A 117 -4.72 10.93 -0.96
C GLU A 117 -3.99 9.81 -0.22
N ASN A 118 -3.93 9.96 1.10
CA ASN A 118 -3.22 9.07 2.00
C ASN A 118 -4.22 8.14 2.69
N TRP A 119 -3.86 6.87 2.82
CA TRP A 119 -4.57 5.93 3.70
C TRP A 119 -3.56 5.21 4.59
N GLY A 120 -3.92 4.94 5.84
CA GLY A 120 -3.05 4.23 6.77
C GLY A 120 -3.44 4.44 8.23
N TRP A 121 -2.47 4.28 9.12
CA TRP A 121 -2.68 4.29 10.56
C TRP A 121 -2.13 5.57 11.17
N ASP A 122 -2.99 6.30 11.85
CA ASP A 122 -2.57 7.45 12.64
C ASP A 122 -1.89 7.01 13.94
N ARG A 123 -2.25 5.85 14.51
CA ARG A 123 -1.68 5.31 15.75
C ARG A 123 -0.95 4.00 15.51
N LEU A 124 0.15 4.06 14.77
CA LEU A 124 0.94 2.88 14.40
C LEU A 124 1.77 2.35 15.59
N LEU A 125 2.62 3.20 16.14
CA LEU A 125 3.58 2.84 17.18
C LEU A 125 3.56 3.91 18.26
N LYS A 126 3.38 3.49 19.51
CA LYS A 126 3.53 4.39 20.66
C LYS A 126 5.02 4.67 20.87
N LYS A 127 5.37 5.94 21.04
CA LYS A 127 6.72 6.35 21.43
C LYS A 127 7.00 5.80 22.83
N ASP A 128 8.15 5.17 22.99
CA ASP A 128 8.68 4.87 24.31
C ASP A 128 9.04 6.21 24.98
N ASN A 129 8.59 6.41 26.22
CA ASN A 129 8.86 7.62 27.02
C ASN A 129 10.31 7.65 27.51
#